data_AF-A0A960ZEF4-F1
#
_entry.id   AF-A0A960ZEF4-F1
#
_cell.length_a   1.000
_cell.length_b   1.000
_cell.length_c   1.000
_cell.angle_alpha   90.00
_cell.angle_beta   90.00
_cell.angle_gamma   90.00
#
_symmetry.space_group_name_H-M   'P 1'
#
loop_
_entity.id
_entity.type
_entity.pdbx_description
1 polymer ?
#
loop_
_entity_poly.entity_id
_entity_poly.type
_entity_poly.pdbx_seq_one_letter_code
_entity_poly.pdbx_strand_id
1 'polypeptide(L)'
;PCIIISAGPSLIKNIRFLREAQGKAVLVAVDTALHVLLKHSIQPDFVVSIDFTEHNNRYFNGIYAPDTALVVDPEVYPKIIRDYAGAKFMVSLPGKSLCDWLTAQVGSKGDMDKGLSVAHTAFLFALKLGTTPIGFVGQDLSFPGKMSHVRGSAMVRKNRVASQDSNTVSIKNIFGGTEQTNASMHVFLRHFEELLDKHPLPCFDLTEGGAYIQGAHPMPLKEFIMKYARQKRNIRTIIHTAYSNPCSYNAKNVHSSIDAATTGLKKTASLCEKGTSILKQLEQMFSTRNYTPQLTSKLKEWASISSRLNHERAILQLLGNNITDVMLLQAKKHSFTFDELDIAHTDGIRELIAKDTIIFSRIAEQCRAFVQKFNNFKQFVR
;
A
#
# COMPACT_ATOMS: atom_id res chain seq x y z
N PRO A 1 15.35 12.28 19.57
CA PRO A 1 14.12 11.47 19.72
C PRO A 1 13.18 11.66 18.52
N CYS A 2 12.36 10.65 18.26
CA CYS A 2 11.23 10.70 17.33
C CYS A 2 9.94 10.35 18.08
N ILE A 3 8.83 10.98 17.71
CA ILE A 3 7.50 10.69 18.23
C ILE A 3 6.60 10.34 17.04
N ILE A 4 6.14 9.10 17.00
CA ILE A 4 5.20 8.59 16.02
C ILE A 4 3.79 8.81 16.57
N ILE A 5 2.96 9.50 15.81
CA ILE A 5 1.65 9.97 16.24
C ILE A 5 0.56 9.25 15.45
N SER A 6 -0.17 8.39 16.16
CA SER A 6 -1.28 7.59 15.63
C SER A 6 -2.63 8.18 16.03
N ALA A 7 -3.69 7.77 15.32
CA ALA A 7 -5.04 8.34 15.49
C ALA A 7 -5.90 7.66 16.56
N GLY A 8 -5.30 6.95 17.51
CA GLY A 8 -6.00 6.28 18.61
C GLY A 8 -6.72 7.27 19.52
N PRO A 9 -7.86 6.89 20.13
CA PRO A 9 -8.63 7.72 21.06
C PRO A 9 -7.81 8.45 22.13
N SER A 10 -6.77 7.82 22.68
CA SER A 10 -5.96 8.38 23.75
C SER A 10 -5.15 9.61 23.34
N LEU A 11 -4.93 9.84 22.03
CA LEU A 11 -4.15 10.96 21.51
C LEU A 11 -4.62 12.29 22.11
N ILE A 12 -5.94 12.49 22.24
CA ILE A 12 -6.52 13.75 22.72
C ILE A 12 -6.12 14.08 24.16
N LYS A 13 -5.84 13.06 24.98
CA LYS A 13 -5.50 13.26 26.41
C LYS A 13 -4.21 14.05 26.57
N ASN A 14 -3.27 13.84 25.64
CA ASN A 14 -1.90 14.35 25.71
C ASN A 14 -1.48 15.22 24.53
N ILE A 15 -2.36 15.46 23.56
CA ILE A 15 -2.05 16.19 22.33
C ILE A 15 -1.38 17.56 22.58
N ARG A 16 -1.76 18.25 23.67
CA ARG A 16 -1.22 19.57 24.03
C ARG A 16 0.31 19.58 24.22
N PHE A 17 0.89 18.49 24.73
CA PHE A 17 2.33 18.40 24.98
C PHE A 17 3.13 18.25 23.68
N LEU A 18 2.53 17.78 22.58
CA LEU A 18 3.22 17.66 21.29
C LEU A 18 3.69 19.01 20.74
N ARG A 19 3.00 20.11 21.09
CA ARG A 19 3.45 21.47 20.74
C ARG A 19 4.84 21.78 21.31
N GLU A 20 5.15 21.29 22.51
CA GLU A 20 6.44 21.51 23.18
C GLU A 20 7.58 20.70 22.57
N ALA A 21 7.23 19.61 21.85
CA ALA A 21 8.17 18.73 21.15
C ALA A 21 8.57 19.25 19.75
N GLN A 22 7.76 20.13 19.15
CA GLN A 22 8.04 20.68 17.81
C GLN A 22 9.43 21.34 17.77
N GLY A 23 10.23 20.96 16.77
CA GLY A 23 11.60 21.44 16.63
C GLY A 23 12.58 20.89 17.67
N LYS A 24 12.18 19.95 18.54
CA LYS A 24 13.07 19.26 19.50
C LYS A 24 13.01 17.74 19.39
N ALA A 25 11.94 17.20 18.83
CA ALA A 25 11.78 15.82 18.41
C ALA A 25 11.27 15.80 16.97
N VAL A 26 11.61 14.74 16.22
CA VAL A 26 11.00 14.49 14.92
C VAL A 26 9.57 13.99 15.14
N LEU A 27 8.58 14.68 14.58
CA LEU A 27 7.18 14.31 14.67
C LEU A 27 6.74 13.61 13.38
N VAL A 28 6.39 12.33 13.48
CA VAL A 28 5.92 11.52 12.34
C VAL A 28 4.46 11.16 12.57
N ALA A 29 3.56 11.77 11.82
CA ALA A 29 2.13 11.46 11.88
C ALA A 29 1.76 10.34 10.91
N VAL A 30 0.83 9.48 11.29
CA VAL A 30 0.07 8.69 10.31
C VAL A 30 -0.98 9.58 9.65
N ASP A 31 -1.36 9.27 8.41
CA ASP A 31 -2.38 10.01 7.64
C ASP A 31 -3.67 10.31 8.42
N THR A 32 -4.22 9.32 9.13
CA THR A 32 -5.45 9.46 9.92
C THR A 32 -5.34 10.45 11.10
N ALA A 33 -4.12 10.75 11.56
CA ALA A 33 -3.86 11.69 12.67
C ALA A 33 -3.64 13.13 12.19
N LEU A 34 -3.26 13.33 10.91
CA LEU A 34 -2.84 14.63 10.38
C LEU A 34 -3.88 15.73 10.63
N HIS A 35 -5.15 15.47 10.29
CA HIS A 35 -6.22 16.47 10.44
C HIS A 35 -6.44 16.88 11.91
N VAL A 36 -6.27 15.95 12.84
CA VAL A 36 -6.44 16.22 14.28
C VAL A 36 -5.28 17.06 14.79
N LEU A 37 -4.05 16.74 14.38
CA LEU A 37 -2.87 17.53 14.74
C LEU A 37 -2.98 18.98 14.27
N LEU A 38 -3.33 19.20 13.00
CA LEU A 38 -3.46 20.55 12.43
C LEU A 38 -4.56 21.36 13.12
N LYS A 39 -5.70 20.73 13.46
CA LYS A 39 -6.76 21.37 14.27
C LYS A 39 -6.28 21.83 15.64
N HIS A 40 -5.30 21.15 16.21
CA HIS A 40 -4.67 21.52 17.48
C HIS A 40 -3.40 22.36 17.27
N SER A 41 -3.18 22.95 16.10
CA SER A 41 -2.03 23.79 15.78
C SER A 41 -0.69 23.07 16.00
N ILE A 42 -0.65 21.77 15.70
CA ILE A 42 0.54 20.94 15.73
C ILE A 42 0.86 20.57 14.29
N GLN A 43 2.02 21.03 13.81
CA GLN A 43 2.56 20.71 12.51
C GLN A 43 3.54 19.54 12.68
N PRO A 44 3.19 18.32 12.25
CA PRO A 44 4.17 17.23 12.24
C PRO A 44 5.24 17.51 11.17
N ASP A 45 6.45 17.00 11.37
CA ASP A 45 7.54 17.12 10.38
C ASP A 45 7.26 16.22 9.17
N PHE A 46 6.71 15.03 9.42
CA PHE A 46 6.35 14.06 8.39
C PHE A 46 4.91 13.55 8.57
N VAL A 47 4.27 13.21 7.46
CA VAL A 47 3.06 12.38 7.43
C VAL A 47 3.30 11.17 6.53
N VAL A 48 2.95 9.98 7.02
CA VAL A 48 3.11 8.72 6.29
C VAL A 48 1.75 8.26 5.75
N SER A 49 1.72 7.81 4.50
CA SER A 49 0.52 7.19 3.91
C SER A 49 0.86 6.09 2.91
N ILE A 50 0.13 4.98 2.94
CA ILE A 50 0.42 3.79 2.13
C ILE A 50 -0.80 3.18 1.43
N ASP A 51 -2.00 3.70 1.67
CA ASP A 51 -3.24 3.10 1.16
C ASP A 51 -3.58 3.61 -0.26
N PHE A 52 -3.74 2.67 -1.20
CA PHE A 52 -3.99 2.90 -2.61
C PHE A 52 -5.44 3.29 -2.93
N THR A 53 -6.37 3.12 -1.99
CA THR A 53 -7.80 3.33 -2.20
C THR A 53 -8.16 4.81 -2.21
N GLU A 54 -9.15 5.20 -3.01
CA GLU A 54 -9.69 6.58 -3.02
C GLU A 54 -10.19 7.01 -1.62
N HIS A 55 -10.62 6.05 -0.81
CA HIS A 55 -11.02 6.31 0.56
C HIS A 55 -9.93 7.00 1.39
N ASN A 56 -8.66 6.68 1.17
CA ASN A 56 -7.53 7.30 1.85
C ASN A 56 -7.42 8.81 1.58
N ASN A 57 -7.84 9.27 0.39
CA ASN A 57 -7.77 10.68 0.00
C ASN A 57 -8.56 11.62 0.92
N ARG A 58 -9.54 11.10 1.67
CA ARG A 58 -10.31 11.89 2.64
C ARG A 58 -9.45 12.48 3.75
N TYR A 59 -8.31 11.85 4.07
CA TYR A 59 -7.41 12.34 5.12
C TYR A 59 -6.53 13.50 4.66
N PHE A 60 -6.50 13.77 3.35
CA PHE A 60 -5.72 14.84 2.74
C PHE A 60 -6.60 15.94 2.11
N ASN A 61 -7.86 15.63 1.81
CA ASN A 61 -8.78 16.58 1.20
C ASN A 61 -8.98 17.83 2.08
N GLY A 62 -8.76 19.02 1.50
CA GLY A 62 -8.88 20.31 2.20
C GLY A 62 -7.76 20.59 3.21
N ILE A 63 -6.69 19.78 3.24
CA ILE A 63 -5.53 20.04 4.10
C ILE A 63 -4.47 20.83 3.33
N TYR A 64 -4.04 21.95 3.92
CA TYR A 64 -2.86 22.69 3.49
C TYR A 64 -1.77 22.57 4.57
N ALA A 65 -0.78 21.73 4.32
CA ALA A 65 0.32 21.42 5.24
C ALA A 65 1.68 21.46 4.50
N PRO A 66 2.09 22.62 3.95
CA PRO A 66 3.32 22.72 3.16
C PRO A 66 4.59 22.39 3.96
N ASP A 67 4.51 22.54 5.28
CA ASP A 67 5.63 22.35 6.21
C ASP A 67 5.73 20.91 6.74
N THR A 68 4.80 20.05 6.36
CA THR A 68 4.85 18.61 6.65
C THR A 68 5.24 17.87 5.39
N ALA A 69 6.32 17.09 5.44
CA ALA A 69 6.72 16.24 4.33
C ALA A 69 5.84 14.99 4.26
N LEU A 70 5.35 14.66 3.07
CA LEU A 70 4.60 13.45 2.80
C LEU A 70 5.57 12.31 2.45
N VAL A 71 5.50 11.21 3.19
CA VAL A 71 6.23 9.96 2.94
C VAL A 71 5.22 8.92 2.46
N VAL A 72 5.42 8.41 1.25
CA VAL A 72 4.40 7.58 0.58
C VAL A 72 4.93 6.29 -0.01
N ASP A 73 4.09 5.26 0.07
CA ASP A 73 4.15 4.12 -0.85
C ASP A 73 3.91 4.64 -2.29
N PRO A 74 4.75 4.29 -3.30
CA PRO A 74 4.52 4.65 -4.69
C PRO A 74 3.15 4.19 -5.23
N GLU A 75 2.54 3.18 -4.62
CA GLU A 75 1.22 2.66 -4.98
C GLU A 75 0.06 3.39 -4.27
N VAL A 76 0.31 4.43 -3.45
CA VAL A 76 -0.73 5.22 -2.77
C VAL A 76 -1.72 5.87 -3.76
N TYR A 77 -2.94 6.20 -3.30
CA TYR A 77 -3.93 6.82 -4.17
C TYR A 77 -3.37 8.09 -4.87
N PRO A 78 -3.31 8.15 -6.22
CA PRO A 78 -2.49 9.13 -6.94
C PRO A 78 -2.84 10.60 -6.66
N LYS A 79 -4.10 10.89 -6.33
CA LYS A 79 -4.55 12.26 -6.01
C LYS A 79 -3.86 12.81 -4.77
N ILE A 80 -3.47 11.96 -3.81
CA ILE A 80 -2.75 12.37 -2.61
C ILE A 80 -1.41 12.97 -3.01
N ILE A 81 -0.61 12.28 -3.83
CA ILE A 81 0.69 12.78 -4.28
C ILE A 81 0.52 14.06 -5.11
N ARG A 82 -0.46 14.07 -6.02
CA ARG A 82 -0.66 15.18 -6.96
C ARG A 82 -1.08 16.48 -6.27
N ASP A 83 -2.01 16.39 -5.34
CA ASP A 83 -2.65 17.56 -4.74
C ASP A 83 -1.94 18.03 -3.44
N TYR A 84 -1.00 17.23 -2.90
CA TYR A 84 -0.29 17.57 -1.66
C TYR A 84 0.76 18.67 -1.86
N ALA A 85 0.63 19.76 -1.10
CA ALA A 85 1.43 20.97 -1.22
C ALA A 85 2.86 20.85 -0.67
N GLY A 86 3.09 19.99 0.32
CA GLY A 86 4.41 19.85 0.96
C GLY A 86 5.42 19.03 0.15
N ALA A 87 6.62 18.91 0.71
CA ALA A 87 7.68 18.02 0.22
C ALA A 87 7.16 16.57 0.15
N LYS A 88 7.65 15.81 -0.83
CA LYS A 88 7.19 14.43 -1.11
C LYS A 88 8.36 13.49 -1.22
N PHE A 89 8.37 12.45 -0.41
CA PHE A 89 9.36 11.38 -0.42
C PHE A 89 8.64 10.05 -0.69
N MET A 90 9.17 9.28 -1.63
CA MET A 90 8.66 7.94 -1.92
C MET A 90 9.52 6.91 -1.24
N VAL A 91 8.89 5.90 -0.64
CA VAL A 91 9.61 4.74 -0.10
C VAL A 91 9.89 3.76 -1.23
N SER A 92 11.09 3.17 -1.23
CA SER A 92 11.43 2.07 -2.15
C SER A 92 11.17 0.75 -1.44
N LEU A 93 10.17 0.01 -1.92
CA LEU A 93 9.76 -1.29 -1.37
C LEU A 93 10.43 -2.41 -2.19
N PRO A 94 11.25 -3.28 -1.57
CA PRO A 94 11.88 -4.39 -2.27
C PRO A 94 10.87 -5.32 -2.94
N GLY A 95 11.18 -5.76 -4.16
CA GLY A 95 10.37 -6.76 -4.88
C GLY A 95 9.04 -6.23 -5.44
N LYS A 96 8.86 -4.90 -5.46
CA LYS A 96 7.73 -4.25 -6.10
C LYS A 96 8.15 -3.71 -7.46
N SER A 97 7.50 -4.19 -8.53
CA SER A 97 7.87 -3.85 -9.92
C SER A 97 7.90 -2.35 -10.19
N LEU A 98 7.01 -1.56 -9.58
CA LEU A 98 7.03 -0.10 -9.68
C LEU A 98 8.26 0.52 -8.99
N CYS A 99 8.63 0.03 -7.81
CA CYS A 99 9.82 0.49 -7.09
C CYS A 99 11.10 0.11 -7.84
N ASP A 100 11.19 -1.12 -8.33
CA ASP A 100 12.32 -1.60 -9.13
C ASP A 100 12.47 -0.75 -10.40
N TRP A 101 11.35 -0.44 -11.07
CA TRP A 101 11.34 0.43 -12.24
C TRP A 101 11.82 1.85 -11.90
N LEU A 102 11.31 2.46 -10.83
CA LEU A 102 11.72 3.79 -10.38
C LEU A 102 13.21 3.84 -10.03
N THR A 103 13.68 2.85 -9.25
CA THR A 103 15.10 2.68 -8.87
C THR A 103 16.00 2.58 -10.10
N ALA A 104 15.58 1.87 -11.15
CA ALA A 104 16.32 1.80 -12.40
C ALA A 104 16.43 3.16 -13.12
N GLN A 105 15.48 4.08 -12.90
CA GLN A 105 15.51 5.41 -13.52
C GLN A 105 16.32 6.45 -12.73
N VAL A 106 16.31 6.38 -11.40
CA VAL A 106 16.86 7.43 -10.52
C VAL A 106 18.07 6.99 -9.69
N GLY A 107 18.49 5.72 -9.86
CA GLY A 107 19.49 5.06 -9.05
C GLY A 107 18.95 4.66 -7.67
N SER A 108 19.59 3.66 -7.05
CA SER A 108 19.19 3.23 -5.70
C SER A 108 19.40 4.34 -4.67
N LYS A 109 18.37 4.59 -3.87
CA LYS A 109 18.39 5.46 -2.68
C LYS A 109 18.28 4.66 -1.38
N GLY A 110 18.44 3.34 -1.50
CA GLY A 110 18.20 2.38 -0.43
C GLY A 110 16.72 2.04 -0.27
N ASP A 111 16.48 0.85 0.26
CA ASP A 111 15.14 0.33 0.44
C ASP A 111 14.65 0.45 1.88
N MET A 112 13.34 0.36 2.04
CA MET A 112 12.67 0.35 3.33
C MET A 112 11.50 -0.63 3.24
N ASP A 113 11.32 -1.45 4.28
CA ASP A 113 10.13 -2.29 4.37
C ASP A 113 8.88 -1.46 4.70
N LYS A 114 7.72 -2.03 4.41
CA LYS A 114 6.43 -1.57 4.95
C LYS A 114 5.87 -2.61 5.90
N GLY A 115 5.24 -2.14 6.97
CA GLY A 115 4.51 -3.04 7.86
C GLY A 115 3.05 -3.18 7.46
N LEU A 116 2.29 -3.88 8.30
CA LEU A 116 0.88 -4.18 8.05
C LEU A 116 -0.07 -2.97 8.19
N SER A 117 0.43 -1.84 8.68
CA SER A 117 -0.33 -0.60 8.86
C SER A 117 0.55 0.63 8.66
N VAL A 118 -0.07 1.80 8.47
CA VAL A 118 0.64 3.09 8.34
C VAL A 118 1.55 3.35 9.55
N ALA A 119 1.14 2.96 10.75
CA ALA A 119 1.92 3.15 11.97
C ALA A 119 3.19 2.29 12.00
N HIS A 120 3.13 1.05 11.52
CA HIS A 120 4.32 0.22 11.36
C HIS A 120 5.29 0.81 10.33
N THR A 121 4.76 1.30 9.20
CA THR A 121 5.59 1.96 8.18
C THR A 121 6.21 3.25 8.73
N ALA A 122 5.50 4.00 9.56
CA ALA A 122 6.05 5.16 10.27
C ALA A 122 7.17 4.78 11.24
N PHE A 123 7.06 3.63 11.91
CA PHE A 123 8.13 3.08 12.75
C PHE A 123 9.37 2.69 11.94
N LEU A 124 9.19 1.91 10.87
CA LEU A 124 10.28 1.54 9.96
C LEU A 124 10.94 2.78 9.33
N PHE A 125 10.16 3.81 9.02
CA PHE A 125 10.68 5.10 8.57
C PHE A 125 11.49 5.82 9.65
N ALA A 126 11.02 5.86 10.90
CA ALA A 126 11.76 6.43 12.01
C ALA A 126 13.09 5.70 12.28
N LEU A 127 13.11 4.37 12.12
CA LEU A 127 14.33 3.56 12.14
C LEU A 127 15.26 3.93 10.99
N LYS A 128 14.74 4.07 9.76
CA LYS A 128 15.52 4.45 8.58
C LYS A 128 16.14 5.85 8.70
N LEU A 129 15.46 6.78 9.37
CA LEU A 129 16.00 8.10 9.72
C LEU A 129 17.12 8.03 10.78
N GLY A 130 17.36 6.87 11.40
CA GLY A 130 18.35 6.71 12.47
C GLY A 130 17.95 7.42 13.77
N THR A 131 16.65 7.63 13.98
CA THR A 131 16.18 8.36 15.18
C THR A 131 16.16 7.46 16.41
N THR A 132 16.59 8.01 17.54
CA THR A 132 16.53 7.35 18.86
C THR A 132 16.45 8.40 19.98
N PRO A 133 15.75 8.13 21.10
CA PRO A 133 14.74 7.07 21.25
C PRO A 133 13.49 7.33 20.39
N ILE A 134 12.66 6.31 20.22
CA ILE A 134 11.37 6.39 19.49
C ILE A 134 10.22 6.27 20.48
N GLY A 135 9.24 7.18 20.40
CA GLY A 135 8.03 7.14 21.21
C GLY A 135 6.78 6.99 20.35
N PHE A 136 5.80 6.23 20.82
CA PHE A 136 4.49 6.07 20.18
C PHE A 136 3.42 6.81 20.98
N VAL A 137 2.59 7.63 20.35
CA VAL A 137 1.47 8.30 21.02
C VAL A 137 0.18 8.09 20.22
N GLY A 138 -0.93 7.82 20.92
CA GLY A 138 -2.19 7.50 20.27
C GLY A 138 -2.15 6.14 19.57
N GLN A 139 -1.27 5.23 19.99
CA GLN A 139 -1.09 3.90 19.42
C GLN A 139 -1.93 2.86 20.18
N ASP A 140 -3.23 3.14 20.35
CA ASP A 140 -4.07 2.40 21.29
C ASP A 140 -4.21 0.91 20.95
N LEU A 141 -4.33 0.54 19.66
CA LEU A 141 -4.48 -0.86 19.17
C LEU A 141 -5.61 -1.65 19.86
N SER A 142 -6.60 -0.94 20.40
CA SER A 142 -7.77 -1.45 21.08
C SER A 142 -8.90 -0.42 20.98
N PHE A 143 -10.01 -0.63 21.69
CA PHE A 143 -11.12 0.33 21.74
C PHE A 143 -11.29 0.99 23.12
N PRO A 144 -10.39 1.90 23.57
CA PRO A 144 -10.59 2.59 24.83
C PRO A 144 -11.91 3.36 24.82
N GLY A 145 -12.81 3.02 25.74
CA GLY A 145 -14.14 3.63 25.82
C GLY A 145 -15.05 3.38 24.61
N LYS A 146 -14.89 2.25 23.90
CA LYS A 146 -15.66 1.88 22.68
C LYS A 146 -15.45 2.81 21.48
N MET A 147 -14.28 3.44 21.36
CA MET A 147 -13.91 4.24 20.19
C MET A 147 -12.69 3.61 19.49
N SER A 148 -12.69 3.57 18.17
CA SER A 148 -11.54 3.08 17.38
C SER A 148 -10.52 4.17 17.05
N HIS A 149 -10.95 5.42 17.02
CA HIS A 149 -10.13 6.58 16.66
C HIS A 149 -10.52 7.81 17.47
N VAL A 150 -9.64 8.80 17.54
CA VAL A 150 -9.88 10.08 18.23
C VAL A 150 -11.01 10.88 17.57
N ARG A 151 -11.88 11.49 18.38
CA ARG A 151 -12.97 12.36 17.92
C ARG A 151 -12.42 13.49 17.06
N GLY A 152 -12.96 13.63 15.85
CA GLY A 152 -12.52 14.63 14.88
C GLY A 152 -11.58 14.11 13.80
N SER A 153 -11.08 12.87 13.89
CA SER A 153 -10.49 12.16 12.76
C SER A 153 -11.57 11.83 11.71
N ALA A 154 -11.19 11.76 10.43
CA ALA A 154 -12.15 11.48 9.37
C ALA A 154 -12.75 10.05 9.45
N MET A 155 -12.13 9.13 10.21
CA MET A 155 -12.64 7.78 10.45
C MET A 155 -13.77 7.74 11.49
N VAL A 156 -13.72 8.57 12.54
CA VAL A 156 -14.79 8.64 13.58
C VAL A 156 -16.13 9.13 13.01
N ARG A 157 -16.12 9.95 11.95
CA ARG A 157 -17.35 10.40 11.29
C ARG A 157 -18.21 9.25 10.75
N LYS A 158 -17.66 8.05 10.59
CA LYS A 158 -18.38 6.86 10.09
C LYS A 158 -18.60 5.78 11.14
N ASN A 159 -17.68 5.60 12.09
CA ASN A 159 -17.71 4.47 13.03
C ASN A 159 -17.95 4.95 14.47
N ARG A 160 -19.23 5.02 14.89
CA ARG A 160 -19.56 4.62 16.26
C ARG A 160 -19.41 3.11 16.27
N VAL A 161 -18.64 2.55 17.21
CA VAL A 161 -18.54 1.09 17.36
C VAL A 161 -19.96 0.59 17.63
N ALA A 162 -20.59 0.00 16.61
CA ALA A 162 -21.79 -0.80 16.80
C ALA A 162 -21.38 -1.94 17.74
N SER A 163 -22.11 -2.07 18.83
CA SER A 163 -21.80 -2.94 19.96
C SER A 163 -21.98 -4.44 19.66
N GLN A 164 -21.59 -4.92 18.47
CA GLN A 164 -21.84 -6.29 17.99
C GLN A 164 -20.81 -6.80 16.96
N ASP A 165 -19.51 -6.53 17.11
CA ASP A 165 -18.50 -7.30 16.37
C ASP A 165 -18.23 -8.61 17.13
N SER A 166 -18.59 -9.75 16.56
CA SER A 166 -18.39 -11.09 17.13
C SER A 166 -16.93 -11.57 17.14
N ASN A 167 -15.98 -10.70 16.78
CA ASN A 167 -14.59 -11.03 16.50
C ASN A 167 -13.60 -10.22 17.37
N THR A 168 -13.95 -10.06 18.66
CA THR A 168 -13.10 -9.37 19.63
C THR A 168 -12.20 -10.34 20.40
N VAL A 169 -10.97 -9.91 20.67
CA VAL A 169 -9.97 -10.64 21.45
C VAL A 169 -9.60 -9.82 22.68
N SER A 170 -9.43 -10.49 23.82
CA SER A 170 -8.95 -9.88 25.06
C SER A 170 -7.42 -9.79 25.05
N ILE A 171 -6.88 -8.62 25.31
CA ILE A 171 -5.44 -8.34 25.34
C ILE A 171 -5.05 -7.61 26.62
N LYS A 172 -3.76 -7.57 26.95
CA LYS A 172 -3.26 -6.83 28.11
C LYS A 172 -3.37 -5.33 27.88
N ASN A 173 -3.86 -4.58 28.87
CA ASN A 173 -3.90 -3.13 28.85
C ASN A 173 -2.58 -2.52 29.38
N ILE A 174 -2.20 -1.34 28.88
CA ILE A 174 -0.98 -0.62 29.29
C ILE A 174 -0.90 -0.33 30.79
N PHE A 175 -2.03 -0.09 31.46
CA PHE A 175 -2.10 0.20 32.90
C PHE A 175 -2.33 -1.06 33.77
N GLY A 176 -2.28 -2.24 33.16
CA GLY A 176 -2.64 -3.50 33.81
C GLY A 176 -4.10 -3.89 33.59
N GLY A 177 -4.41 -5.17 33.80
CA GLY A 177 -5.70 -5.76 33.44
C GLY A 177 -5.82 -6.07 31.95
N THR A 178 -7.05 -6.16 31.46
CA THR A 178 -7.37 -6.54 30.07
C THR A 178 -8.24 -5.51 29.36
N GLU A 179 -8.14 -5.47 28.04
CA GLU A 179 -8.95 -4.63 27.15
C GLU A 179 -9.36 -5.42 25.90
N GLN A 180 -10.46 -5.03 25.27
CA GLN A 180 -10.94 -5.66 24.04
C GLN A 180 -10.36 -4.97 22.81
N THR A 181 -9.93 -5.78 21.85
CA THR A 181 -9.50 -5.35 20.51
C THR A 181 -10.15 -6.25 19.46
N ASN A 182 -10.08 -5.89 18.17
CA ASN A 182 -10.52 -6.78 17.09
C ASN A 182 -9.34 -7.58 16.52
N ALA A 183 -9.63 -8.62 15.73
CA ALA A 183 -8.61 -9.48 15.14
C ALA A 183 -7.54 -8.70 14.34
N SER A 184 -7.93 -7.70 13.55
CA SER A 184 -6.98 -6.90 12.75
C SER A 184 -6.02 -6.08 13.62
N MET A 185 -6.52 -5.41 14.65
CA MET A 185 -5.71 -4.65 15.59
C MET A 185 -4.83 -5.57 16.45
N HIS A 186 -5.28 -6.77 16.78
CA HIS A 186 -4.45 -7.77 17.45
C HIS A 186 -3.28 -8.21 16.58
N VAL A 187 -3.50 -8.45 15.28
CA VAL A 187 -2.42 -8.73 14.32
C VAL A 187 -1.44 -7.55 14.25
N PHE A 188 -1.94 -6.31 14.27
CA PHE A 188 -1.07 -5.13 14.31
C PHE A 188 -0.26 -5.04 15.61
N LEU A 189 -0.85 -5.37 16.76
CA LEU A 189 -0.13 -5.42 18.03
C LEU A 189 1.03 -6.43 17.96
N ARG A 190 0.75 -7.67 17.54
CA ARG A 190 1.77 -8.71 17.41
C ARG A 190 2.88 -8.31 16.44
N HIS A 191 2.53 -7.68 15.33
CA HIS A 191 3.51 -7.21 14.37
C HIS A 191 4.40 -6.07 14.90
N PHE A 192 3.86 -5.15 15.71
CA PHE A 192 4.68 -4.18 16.43
C PHE A 192 5.68 -4.86 17.36
N GLU A 193 5.24 -5.85 18.14
CA GLU A 193 6.09 -6.59 19.07
C GLU A 193 7.22 -7.34 18.33
N GLU A 194 6.91 -7.96 17.19
CA GLU A 194 7.91 -8.57 16.30
C GLU A 194 8.92 -7.56 15.75
N LEU A 195 8.45 -6.37 15.33
CA LEU A 195 9.34 -5.32 14.82
C LEU A 195 10.23 -4.74 15.91
N LEU A 196 9.70 -4.57 17.13
CA LEU A 196 10.45 -4.08 18.28
C LEU A 196 11.51 -5.09 18.74
N ASP A 197 11.19 -6.39 18.69
CA ASP A 197 12.14 -7.48 18.97
C ASP A 197 13.28 -7.53 17.93
N LYS A 198 12.94 -7.40 16.64
CA LYS A 198 13.92 -7.35 15.54
C LYS A 198 14.82 -6.11 15.56
N HIS A 199 14.36 -5.02 16.17
CA HIS A 199 15.07 -3.74 16.23
C HIS A 199 15.18 -3.23 17.67
N PRO A 200 16.10 -3.81 18.48
CA PRO A 200 16.22 -3.49 19.90
C PRO A 200 16.84 -2.09 20.11
N LEU A 201 15.99 -1.08 20.03
CA LEU A 201 16.30 0.32 20.33
C LEU A 201 15.38 0.83 21.44
N PRO A 202 15.80 1.88 22.18
CA PRO A 202 14.94 2.47 23.21
C PRO A 202 13.62 2.99 22.61
N CYS A 203 12.56 2.20 22.80
CA CYS A 203 11.21 2.48 22.34
C CYS A 203 10.28 2.67 23.54
N PHE A 204 9.36 3.63 23.43
CA PHE A 204 8.48 4.02 24.51
C PHE A 204 7.03 4.10 24.06
N ASP A 205 6.12 3.57 24.86
CA ASP A 205 4.70 3.81 24.69
C ASP A 205 4.29 5.04 25.51
N LEU A 206 3.95 6.12 24.80
CA LEU A 206 3.58 7.43 25.34
C LEU A 206 2.06 7.63 25.39
N THR A 207 1.32 6.57 25.08
CA THR A 207 -0.13 6.52 25.00
C THR A 207 -0.74 6.48 26.40
N GLU A 208 -1.91 7.13 26.60
CA GLU A 208 -2.64 7.11 27.88
C GLU A 208 -3.85 6.17 27.84
N GLY A 209 -3.61 4.94 27.40
CA GLY A 209 -4.61 3.89 27.26
C GLY A 209 -4.25 2.92 26.15
N GLY A 210 -5.04 1.88 25.97
CA GLY A 210 -4.79 0.92 24.90
C GLY A 210 -4.08 -0.35 25.34
N ALA A 211 -3.71 -1.13 24.32
CA ALA A 211 -2.92 -2.32 24.43
C ALA A 211 -1.56 -2.05 25.08
N TYR A 212 -1.09 -2.99 25.91
CA TYR A 212 0.32 -3.05 26.28
C TYR A 212 1.12 -3.60 25.09
N ILE A 213 2.06 -2.81 24.57
CA ILE A 213 2.92 -3.20 23.45
C ILE A 213 4.25 -3.75 23.99
N GLN A 214 4.46 -5.06 23.87
CA GLN A 214 5.73 -5.66 24.29
C GLN A 214 6.91 -5.09 23.47
N GLY A 215 8.00 -4.73 24.16
CA GLY A 215 9.17 -4.08 23.57
C GLY A 215 9.15 -2.55 23.60
N ALA A 216 8.00 -1.92 23.91
CA ALA A 216 7.90 -0.49 24.15
C ALA A 216 7.67 -0.19 25.64
N HIS A 217 8.55 0.60 26.26
CA HIS A 217 8.44 0.92 27.68
C HIS A 217 7.40 2.01 27.94
N PRO A 218 6.37 1.80 28.78
CA PRO A 218 5.42 2.84 29.11
C PRO A 218 6.09 4.06 29.75
N MET A 219 5.80 5.26 29.26
CA MET A 219 6.30 6.53 29.80
C MET A 219 5.35 7.68 29.46
N PRO A 220 4.96 8.57 30.39
CA PRO A 220 4.15 9.74 30.05
C PRO A 220 4.80 10.60 28.96
N LEU A 221 4.02 11.06 27.96
CA LEU A 221 4.52 11.90 26.86
C LEU A 221 5.31 13.12 27.36
N LYS A 222 4.81 13.79 28.41
CA LYS A 222 5.49 14.96 29.00
C LYS A 222 6.87 14.61 29.54
N GLU A 223 6.99 13.47 30.22
CA GLU A 223 8.26 12.99 30.76
C GLU A 223 9.25 12.67 29.64
N PHE A 224 8.80 11.98 28.59
CA PHE A 224 9.62 11.68 27.42
C PHE A 224 10.17 12.96 26.77
N ILE A 225 9.33 13.97 26.59
CA ILE A 225 9.74 15.27 26.03
C ILE A 225 10.79 15.95 26.93
N MET A 226 10.55 16.02 28.24
CA MET A 226 11.50 16.62 29.19
C MET A 226 12.85 15.87 29.23
N LYS A 227 12.81 14.55 29.12
CA LYS A 227 13.99 13.70 29.21
C LYS A 227 14.81 13.70 27.93
N TYR A 228 14.17 13.62 26.76
CA TYR A 228 14.86 13.36 25.49
C TYR A 228 14.79 14.49 24.48
N ALA A 229 13.76 15.35 24.49
CA ALA A 229 13.57 16.43 23.53
C ALA A 229 14.14 17.76 24.05
N ARG A 230 15.42 17.76 24.44
CA ARG A 230 16.06 18.91 25.11
C ARG A 230 16.67 19.95 24.17
N GLN A 231 17.14 19.52 23.00
CA GLN A 231 17.86 20.38 22.06
C GLN A 231 16.96 20.78 20.91
N LYS A 232 16.93 22.08 20.59
CA LYS A 232 16.29 22.57 19.36
C LYS A 232 17.09 22.12 18.14
N ARG A 233 16.40 21.63 17.12
CA ARG A 233 16.94 21.26 15.83
C ARG A 233 16.08 21.86 14.74
N ASN A 234 16.73 22.32 13.67
CA ASN A 234 16.02 22.88 12.52
C ASN A 234 15.63 21.76 11.55
N ILE A 235 14.68 20.92 11.98
CA ILE A 235 14.22 19.72 11.25
C ILE A 235 13.65 20.12 9.89
N ARG A 236 12.87 21.20 9.85
CA ARG A 236 12.30 21.75 8.61
C ARG A 236 13.37 22.10 7.57
N THR A 237 14.45 22.78 7.97
CA THR A 237 15.55 23.07 7.04
C THR A 237 16.24 21.81 6.55
N ILE A 238 16.44 20.80 7.40
CA ILE A 238 17.01 19.50 6.97
C ILE A 238 16.13 18.85 5.89
N ILE A 239 14.82 18.80 6.12
CA ILE A 239 13.84 18.26 5.17
C ILE A 239 13.86 19.04 3.86
N HIS A 240 13.83 20.38 3.94
CA HIS A 240 13.86 21.24 2.77
C HIS A 240 15.14 21.04 1.95
N THR A 241 16.30 20.98 2.59
CA THR A 241 17.58 20.71 1.92
C THR A 241 17.60 19.34 1.26
N ALA A 242 17.05 18.31 1.92
CA ALA A 242 16.94 16.99 1.32
C ALA A 242 16.01 16.97 0.10
N TYR A 243 14.87 17.66 0.16
CA TYR A 243 13.92 17.74 -0.94
C TYR A 243 14.41 18.60 -2.12
N SER A 244 15.18 19.66 -1.83
CA SER A 244 15.73 20.58 -2.84
C SER A 244 16.88 20.00 -3.65
N ASN A 245 17.40 18.82 -3.27
CA ASN A 245 18.40 18.08 -4.00
C ASN A 245 17.76 16.83 -4.64
N PRO A 246 16.91 17.01 -5.68
CA PRO A 246 16.18 15.90 -6.28
C PRO A 246 17.13 14.90 -6.94
N CYS A 247 16.64 13.68 -7.11
CA CYS A 247 17.38 12.64 -7.82
C CYS A 247 17.59 13.05 -9.28
N SER A 248 18.81 12.90 -9.79
CA SER A 248 19.06 12.97 -11.23
C SER A 248 18.43 11.76 -11.92
N TYR A 249 17.73 12.00 -13.03
CA TYR A 249 17.22 10.94 -13.90
C TYR A 249 17.54 11.27 -15.36
N ASN A 250 17.60 10.24 -16.21
CA ASN A 250 17.78 10.41 -17.64
C ASN A 250 16.43 10.31 -18.36
N ALA A 251 15.92 11.45 -18.85
CA ALA A 251 14.63 11.50 -19.55
C ALA A 251 14.57 10.54 -20.75
N LYS A 252 15.67 10.34 -21.49
CA LYS A 252 15.72 9.37 -22.60
C LYS A 252 15.53 7.94 -22.12
N ASN A 253 16.10 7.57 -20.97
CA ASN A 253 15.93 6.24 -20.37
C ASN A 253 14.49 6.03 -19.88
N VAL A 254 13.90 7.05 -19.27
CA VAL A 254 12.50 7.02 -18.86
C VAL A 254 11.59 6.81 -20.09
N HIS A 255 11.81 7.59 -21.15
CA HIS A 255 11.09 7.46 -22.41
C HIS A 255 11.23 6.07 -23.03
N SER A 256 12.46 5.56 -23.17
CA SER A 256 12.70 4.25 -23.78
C SER A 256 12.08 3.12 -22.96
N SER A 257 12.11 3.22 -21.64
CA SER A 257 11.47 2.26 -20.74
C SER A 257 9.95 2.26 -20.88
N ILE A 258 9.33 3.43 -20.99
CA ILE A 258 7.88 3.55 -21.24
C ILE A 258 7.51 3.02 -22.62
N ASP A 259 8.34 3.25 -23.65
CA ASP A 259 8.12 2.72 -25.00
C ASP A 259 8.22 1.19 -25.03
N ALA A 260 9.17 0.61 -24.30
CA ALA A 260 9.27 -0.84 -24.12
C ALA A 260 8.02 -1.40 -23.43
N ALA A 261 7.57 -0.78 -22.32
CA ALA A 261 6.35 -1.18 -21.62
C ALA A 261 5.10 -1.04 -22.51
N THR A 262 5.00 0.06 -23.27
CA THR A 262 3.92 0.31 -24.24
C THR A 262 3.89 -0.76 -25.34
N THR A 263 5.05 -1.17 -25.84
CA THR A 263 5.17 -2.24 -26.84
C THR A 263 4.72 -3.58 -26.28
N GLY A 264 5.16 -3.92 -25.07
CA GLY A 264 4.70 -5.12 -24.36
C GLY A 264 3.19 -5.13 -24.13
N LEU A 265 2.61 -4.01 -23.65
CA LEU A 265 1.17 -3.85 -23.47
C LEU A 265 0.39 -4.05 -24.79
N LYS A 266 0.85 -3.46 -25.90
CA LYS A 266 0.21 -3.65 -27.22
C LYS A 266 0.27 -5.10 -27.68
N LYS A 267 1.41 -5.76 -27.50
CA LYS A 267 1.59 -7.19 -27.82
C LYS A 267 0.66 -8.07 -26.99
N THR A 268 0.58 -7.83 -25.68
CA THR A 268 -0.33 -8.55 -24.77
C THR A 268 -1.78 -8.34 -25.14
N ALA A 269 -2.19 -7.10 -25.45
CA ALA A 269 -3.55 -6.80 -25.92
C ALA A 269 -3.89 -7.58 -27.20
N SER A 270 -3.00 -7.57 -28.20
CA SER A 270 -3.20 -8.30 -29.45
C SER A 270 -3.28 -9.82 -29.25
N LEU A 271 -2.48 -10.37 -28.32
CA LEU A 271 -2.56 -11.79 -27.94
C LEU A 271 -3.90 -12.14 -27.30
N CYS A 272 -4.36 -11.32 -26.37
CA CYS A 272 -5.66 -11.50 -25.73
C CYS A 272 -6.81 -11.37 -26.73
N GLU A 273 -6.77 -10.41 -27.66
CA GLU A 273 -7.78 -10.25 -28.72
C GLU A 273 -7.83 -11.49 -29.64
N LYS A 274 -6.66 -12.01 -30.05
CA LYS A 274 -6.59 -13.28 -30.79
C LYS A 274 -7.15 -14.44 -29.98
N GLY A 275 -6.82 -14.51 -28.69
CA GLY A 275 -7.32 -15.52 -27.76
C GLY A 275 -8.85 -15.48 -27.64
N THR A 276 -9.42 -14.29 -27.44
CA THR A 276 -10.88 -14.09 -27.40
C THR A 276 -11.55 -14.54 -28.70
N SER A 277 -10.95 -14.28 -29.86
CA SER A 277 -11.48 -14.77 -31.15
C SER A 277 -11.48 -16.30 -31.23
N ILE A 278 -10.42 -16.97 -30.76
CA ILE A 278 -10.34 -18.44 -30.74
C ILE A 278 -11.36 -19.02 -29.76
N LEU A 279 -11.51 -18.42 -28.58
CA LEU A 279 -12.44 -18.86 -27.56
C LEU A 279 -13.90 -18.75 -28.02
N LYS A 280 -14.27 -17.69 -28.74
CA LYS A 280 -15.60 -17.57 -29.37
C LYS A 280 -15.86 -18.65 -30.42
N GLN A 281 -14.86 -19.00 -31.23
CA GLN A 281 -14.97 -20.10 -32.19
C GLN A 281 -15.13 -21.44 -31.47
N LEU A 282 -14.36 -21.69 -30.41
CA LEU A 282 -14.48 -22.89 -29.59
C LEU A 282 -15.87 -22.98 -28.95
N GLU A 283 -16.38 -21.90 -28.34
CA GLU A 283 -17.71 -21.82 -27.77
C GLU A 283 -18.79 -22.20 -28.80
N GLN A 284 -18.71 -21.64 -30.01
CA GLN A 284 -19.62 -21.99 -31.10
C GLN A 284 -19.54 -23.48 -31.47
N MET A 285 -18.33 -24.03 -31.62
CA MET A 285 -18.12 -25.45 -31.95
C MET A 285 -18.69 -26.38 -30.87
N PHE A 286 -18.50 -26.05 -29.59
CA PHE A 286 -19.07 -26.79 -28.46
C PHE A 286 -20.59 -26.67 -28.37
N SER A 287 -21.18 -25.52 -28.71
CA SER A 287 -22.63 -25.32 -28.75
C SER A 287 -23.28 -26.11 -29.89
N THR A 288 -22.63 -26.18 -31.07
CA THR A 288 -23.13 -26.95 -32.22
C THR A 288 -22.72 -28.43 -32.19
N ARG A 289 -22.04 -28.90 -31.14
CA ARG A 289 -21.47 -30.27 -31.02
C ARG A 289 -20.60 -30.67 -32.23
N ASN A 290 -19.87 -29.70 -32.79
CA ASN A 290 -19.05 -29.88 -33.99
C ASN A 290 -17.62 -30.31 -33.63
N TYR A 291 -17.46 -31.59 -33.30
CA TYR A 291 -16.18 -32.19 -32.88
C TYR A 291 -15.34 -32.64 -34.09
N THR A 292 -14.65 -31.70 -34.71
CA THR A 292 -13.77 -31.93 -35.88
C THR A 292 -12.28 -31.85 -35.51
N PRO A 293 -11.34 -32.31 -36.35
CA PRO A 293 -9.90 -32.08 -36.13
C PRO A 293 -9.53 -30.60 -35.97
N GLN A 294 -10.35 -29.71 -36.54
CA GLN A 294 -10.23 -28.26 -36.37
C GLN A 294 -10.43 -27.82 -34.92
N LEU A 295 -11.25 -28.54 -34.13
CA LEU A 295 -11.44 -28.27 -32.70
C LEU A 295 -10.14 -28.48 -31.92
N THR A 296 -9.48 -29.62 -32.14
CA THR A 296 -8.20 -29.95 -31.50
C THR A 296 -7.12 -28.93 -31.86
N SER A 297 -7.10 -28.46 -33.12
CA SER A 297 -6.21 -27.38 -33.55
C SER A 297 -6.48 -26.07 -32.78
N LYS A 298 -7.75 -25.68 -32.63
CA LYS A 298 -8.13 -24.46 -31.88
C LYS A 298 -7.85 -24.54 -30.39
N LEU A 299 -8.03 -25.71 -29.77
CA LEU A 299 -7.65 -25.96 -28.38
C LEU A 299 -6.13 -25.80 -28.18
N LYS A 300 -5.31 -26.32 -29.11
CA LYS A 300 -3.85 -26.12 -29.10
C LYS A 300 -3.46 -24.64 -29.29
N GLU A 301 -4.15 -23.91 -30.17
CA GLU A 301 -3.92 -22.47 -30.32
C GLU A 301 -4.23 -21.69 -29.04
N TRP A 302 -5.35 -21.99 -28.37
CA TRP A 302 -5.69 -21.37 -27.08
C TRP A 302 -4.63 -21.66 -26.01
N ALA A 303 -4.21 -22.92 -25.87
CA ALA A 303 -3.14 -23.30 -24.93
C ALA A 303 -1.82 -22.56 -25.22
N SER A 304 -1.47 -22.40 -26.50
CA SER A 304 -0.29 -21.64 -26.92
C SER A 304 -0.38 -20.16 -26.51
N ILE A 305 -1.55 -19.52 -26.68
CA ILE A 305 -1.76 -18.12 -26.27
C ILE A 305 -1.64 -17.98 -24.76
N SER A 306 -2.30 -18.84 -23.99
CA SER A 306 -2.20 -18.84 -22.52
C SER A 306 -0.75 -19.02 -22.05
N SER A 307 0.00 -19.92 -22.68
CA SER A 307 1.43 -20.09 -22.42
C SER A 307 2.24 -18.83 -22.73
N ARG A 308 2.01 -18.18 -23.87
CA ARG A 308 2.71 -16.93 -24.24
C ARG A 308 2.40 -15.79 -23.28
N LEU A 309 1.15 -15.63 -22.86
CA LEU A 309 0.75 -14.61 -21.87
C LEU A 309 1.47 -14.82 -20.54
N ASN A 310 1.68 -16.06 -20.12
CA ASN A 310 2.45 -16.38 -18.91
C ASN A 310 3.93 -15.97 -18.97
N HIS A 311 4.50 -15.74 -20.17
CA HIS A 311 5.86 -15.22 -20.34
C HIS A 311 5.92 -13.68 -20.25
N GLU A 312 4.80 -12.97 -20.40
CA GLU A 312 4.71 -11.50 -20.31
C GLU A 312 4.51 -11.02 -18.86
N ARG A 313 5.22 -11.64 -17.90
CA ARG A 313 5.02 -11.42 -16.46
C ARG A 313 5.15 -9.96 -16.03
N ALA A 314 6.14 -9.25 -16.55
CA ALA A 314 6.36 -7.83 -16.23
C ALA A 314 5.17 -6.96 -16.64
N ILE A 315 4.56 -7.25 -17.79
CA ILE A 315 3.36 -6.55 -18.26
C ILE A 315 2.16 -6.89 -17.40
N LEU A 316 1.96 -8.17 -17.08
CA LEU A 316 0.86 -8.60 -16.19
C LEU A 316 0.98 -8.02 -14.78
N GLN A 317 2.20 -7.86 -14.26
CA GLN A 317 2.46 -7.19 -12.99
C GLN A 317 2.06 -5.71 -13.03
N LEU A 318 2.35 -5.00 -14.12
CA LEU A 318 1.91 -3.60 -14.31
C LEU A 318 0.38 -3.47 -14.27
N LEU A 319 -0.35 -4.49 -14.73
CA LEU A 319 -1.82 -4.44 -14.76
C LEU A 319 -2.46 -4.57 -13.38
N GLY A 320 -1.73 -5.06 -12.36
CA GLY A 320 -1.91 -4.88 -10.90
C GLY A 320 -3.25 -5.28 -10.26
N ASN A 321 -4.37 -4.85 -10.84
CA ASN A 321 -5.72 -4.94 -10.29
C ASN A 321 -6.39 -6.32 -10.44
N ASN A 322 -5.72 -7.28 -11.08
CA ASN A 322 -6.28 -8.60 -11.38
C ASN A 322 -5.32 -9.71 -10.95
N ILE A 323 -4.76 -9.62 -9.74
CA ILE A 323 -3.87 -10.67 -9.20
C ILE A 323 -4.55 -12.05 -9.31
N THR A 324 -5.88 -12.10 -9.15
CA THR A 324 -6.68 -13.31 -9.32
C THR A 324 -6.66 -13.82 -10.77
N ASP A 325 -6.87 -12.96 -11.77
CA ASP A 325 -6.85 -13.40 -13.18
C ASP A 325 -5.44 -13.83 -13.60
N VAL A 326 -4.41 -13.11 -13.13
CA VAL A 326 -3.00 -13.47 -13.36
C VAL A 326 -2.64 -14.78 -12.65
N MET A 327 -3.08 -14.98 -11.40
CA MET A 327 -2.90 -16.23 -10.65
C MET A 327 -3.64 -17.40 -11.31
N LEU A 328 -4.86 -17.18 -11.82
CA LEU A 328 -5.62 -18.20 -12.56
C LEU A 328 -4.89 -18.62 -13.84
N LEU A 329 -4.35 -17.67 -14.61
CA LEU A 329 -3.55 -17.97 -15.79
C LEU A 329 -2.26 -18.72 -15.44
N GLN A 330 -1.64 -18.42 -14.30
CA GLN A 330 -0.43 -19.08 -13.81
C GLN A 330 -0.70 -20.49 -13.27
N ALA A 331 -1.79 -20.70 -12.55
CA ALA A 331 -2.18 -22.00 -11.98
C ALA A 331 -2.47 -23.05 -13.07
N LYS A 332 -2.95 -22.60 -14.24
CA LYS A 332 -3.24 -23.45 -15.41
C LYS A 332 -2.02 -24.02 -16.13
N LYS A 333 -0.79 -23.77 -15.67
CA LYS A 333 0.48 -24.28 -16.23
C LYS A 333 0.53 -25.81 -16.36
N HIS A 334 -0.28 -26.53 -15.59
CA HIS A 334 -0.19 -27.99 -15.43
C HIS A 334 -1.43 -28.78 -15.90
N SER A 335 -2.43 -28.14 -16.52
CA SER A 335 -3.79 -28.73 -16.61
C SER A 335 -4.27 -29.14 -18.00
N PHE A 336 -3.46 -29.05 -19.06
CA PHE A 336 -3.95 -29.28 -20.43
C PHE A 336 -3.15 -30.33 -21.20
N THR A 337 -3.45 -31.61 -20.96
CA THR A 337 -3.19 -32.73 -21.88
C THR A 337 -4.52 -33.11 -22.53
N PHE A 338 -4.73 -32.70 -23.78
CA PHE A 338 -5.98 -32.90 -24.54
C PHE A 338 -5.97 -34.24 -25.30
N ASP A 339 -5.63 -35.34 -24.64
CA ASP A 339 -5.43 -36.59 -25.37
C ASP A 339 -6.73 -37.37 -25.62
N GLU A 340 -7.79 -37.23 -24.81
CA GLU A 340 -9.11 -37.83 -25.10
C GLU A 340 -10.26 -36.95 -24.60
N LEU A 341 -11.09 -36.43 -25.52
CA LEU A 341 -12.29 -35.63 -25.20
C LEU A 341 -13.43 -36.56 -24.78
N ASP A 342 -13.51 -36.89 -23.48
CA ASP A 342 -14.68 -37.55 -22.89
C ASP A 342 -15.83 -36.53 -22.73
N ILE A 343 -17.07 -36.96 -22.96
CA ILE A 343 -18.28 -36.11 -22.91
C ILE A 343 -18.43 -35.50 -21.51
N ALA A 344 -18.00 -36.18 -20.45
CA ALA A 344 -17.96 -35.65 -19.08
C ALA A 344 -17.00 -34.45 -18.89
N HIS A 345 -15.99 -34.30 -19.74
CA HIS A 345 -15.03 -33.18 -19.71
C HIS A 345 -15.50 -31.94 -20.48
N THR A 346 -16.55 -32.05 -21.30
CA THR A 346 -16.98 -30.92 -22.16
C THR A 346 -17.57 -29.75 -21.40
N ASP A 347 -18.28 -29.98 -20.29
CA ASP A 347 -18.83 -28.90 -19.46
C ASP A 347 -17.73 -28.14 -18.70
N GLY A 348 -16.71 -28.84 -18.22
CA GLY A 348 -15.53 -28.20 -17.62
C GLY A 348 -14.75 -27.34 -18.62
N ILE A 349 -14.64 -27.78 -19.88
CA ILE A 349 -14.00 -27.00 -20.95
C ILE A 349 -14.83 -25.74 -21.28
N ARG A 350 -16.16 -25.84 -21.35
CA ARG A 350 -17.05 -24.68 -21.55
C ARG A 350 -16.90 -23.64 -20.45
N GLU A 351 -16.83 -24.08 -19.19
CA GLU A 351 -16.62 -23.16 -18.06
C GLU A 351 -15.25 -22.45 -18.17
N LEU A 352 -14.20 -23.19 -18.55
CA LEU A 352 -12.87 -22.63 -18.76
C LEU A 352 -12.84 -21.62 -19.92
N ILE A 353 -13.55 -21.91 -21.02
CA ILE A 353 -13.69 -21.00 -22.17
C ILE A 353 -14.37 -19.71 -21.73
N ALA A 354 -15.48 -19.79 -21.00
CA ALA A 354 -16.19 -18.61 -20.50
C ALA A 354 -15.31 -17.76 -19.59
N LYS A 355 -14.61 -18.39 -18.64
CA LYS A 355 -13.67 -17.72 -17.72
C LYS A 355 -12.54 -17.02 -18.48
N ASP A 356 -11.86 -17.71 -19.41
CA ASP A 356 -10.74 -17.13 -20.14
C ASP A 356 -11.17 -16.05 -21.12
N THR A 357 -12.39 -16.13 -21.66
CA THR A 357 -12.95 -15.08 -22.52
C THR A 357 -13.09 -13.76 -21.76
N ILE A 358 -13.57 -13.82 -20.51
CA ILE A 358 -13.67 -12.66 -19.62
C ILE A 358 -12.28 -12.13 -19.27
N ILE A 359 -11.37 -13.02 -18.87
CA ILE A 359 -10.00 -12.66 -18.48
C ILE A 359 -9.26 -11.97 -19.64
N PHE A 360 -9.26 -12.56 -20.83
CA PHE A 360 -8.56 -11.99 -22.00
C PHE A 360 -9.16 -10.65 -22.40
N SER A 361 -10.49 -10.53 -22.42
CA SER A 361 -11.15 -9.26 -22.77
C SER A 361 -10.79 -8.15 -21.79
N ARG A 362 -10.78 -8.45 -20.48
CA ARG A 362 -10.40 -7.50 -19.43
C ARG A 362 -8.93 -7.10 -19.52
N ILE A 363 -8.02 -8.05 -19.73
CA ILE A 363 -6.58 -7.77 -19.90
C ILE A 363 -6.37 -6.87 -21.12
N ALA A 364 -6.99 -7.17 -22.26
CA ALA A 364 -6.84 -6.38 -23.48
C ALA A 364 -7.33 -4.93 -23.29
N GLU A 365 -8.48 -4.74 -22.64
CA GLU A 365 -9.02 -3.41 -22.33
C GLU A 365 -8.08 -2.62 -21.42
N GLN A 366 -7.57 -3.24 -20.36
CA GLN A 366 -6.63 -2.59 -19.46
C GLN A 366 -5.31 -2.26 -20.14
N CYS A 367 -4.77 -3.16 -20.98
CA CYS A 367 -3.58 -2.86 -21.77
C CYS A 367 -3.78 -1.61 -22.62
N ARG A 368 -4.93 -1.48 -23.31
CA ARG A 368 -5.25 -0.28 -24.10
C ARG A 368 -5.35 0.98 -23.23
N ALA A 369 -6.00 0.89 -22.07
CA ALA A 369 -6.10 2.00 -21.13
C ALA A 369 -4.72 2.45 -20.61
N PHE A 370 -3.83 1.51 -20.29
CA PHE A 370 -2.45 1.82 -19.88
C PHE A 370 -1.63 2.43 -21.01
N VAL A 371 -1.75 1.94 -22.25
CA VAL A 371 -1.09 2.53 -23.42
C VAL A 371 -1.50 4.00 -23.58
N GLN A 372 -2.79 4.32 -23.42
CA GLN A 372 -3.26 5.70 -23.46
C GLN A 372 -2.65 6.55 -22.33
N LYS A 373 -2.64 6.03 -21.09
CA LYS A 373 -2.03 6.72 -19.93
C LYS A 373 -0.53 6.97 -20.13
N PHE A 374 0.21 5.99 -20.65
CA PHE A 374 1.64 6.13 -20.95
C PHE A 374 1.93 7.11 -22.08
N ASN A 375 1.08 7.18 -23.11
CA ASN A 375 1.20 8.20 -24.14
C ASN A 375 1.00 9.61 -23.56
N ASN A 376 0.01 9.80 -22.69
CA ASN A 376 -0.21 11.07 -22.00
C ASN A 376 0.98 11.42 -21.08
N PHE A 377 1.50 10.44 -20.32
CA PHE A 377 2.66 10.64 -19.47
C PHE A 377 3.92 11.02 -20.27
N LYS A 378 4.15 10.41 -21.44
CA LYS A 378 5.25 10.81 -22.33
C LYS A 378 5.14 12.26 -22.82
N GLN A 379 3.94 12.81 -22.96
CA GLN A 379 3.79 14.23 -23.31
C GLN A 379 4.19 15.14 -22.15
N PHE A 380 4.02 14.69 -20.90
CA PHE A 380 4.42 15.45 -19.71
C PHE A 380 5.93 15.42 -19.44
N VAL A 381 6.63 14.34 -19.81
CA VAL A 381 8.09 14.18 -19.60
C VAL A 381 8.92 14.91 -20.67
N ARG A 382 8.32 15.24 -21.82
CA ARG A 382 8.92 16.11 -22.85
C ARG A 382 8.87 17.56 -22.42
#